data_AF-A0A345WS15-F1
#
_entry.id   AF-A0A345WS15-F1
#
_cell.length_a   1.000
_cell.length_b   1.000
_cell.length_c   1.000
_cell.angle_alpha   90.00
_cell.angle_beta   90.00
_cell.angle_gamma   90.00
#
_symmetry.space_group_name_H-M   'P 1'
#
loop_
_entity.id
_entity.type
_entity.pdbx_description
1 polymer ?
#
loop_
_entity_poly.entity_id
_entity_poly.type
_entity_poly.pdbx_seq_one_letter_code
_entity_poly.pdbx_strand_id
1 'polypeptide(L)'
;MRGQGKERHRTATAPSLRRRLGMPIWLSLLWRIALVLALIGVALAGHWPDRGGLRDNIDGHISFADVLYFTMITITTVGYGDIVPVTEGARLFDTFVVTPIRLFVWLIFLGTAYDFLLRRVWDRWRMKMIQQRLSGHTIVTGFGTSGSEAVAEMMRRGTDPATIVVIDEHAAAIEVAEALGVNVMQGDASRNATLEAVQVARARAVIVSAGRDDTSILILLTARRLAPGVPLSVVIRSEDNEPLARQAGATTVINPASFAGLLLAGSTYGEHLADYIADLSAHGGRVALHERDVAPTECGKPLSALTTGLGVRIHRDGTAIGFWEKGAERLEPRDRIVEIVPAGRPS
;
A
#
# COMPACT_ATOMS: atom_id res chain seq x y z
N MET A 1 -51.35 -20.35 10.51
CA MET A 1 -50.77 -19.29 11.36
C MET A 1 -49.28 -19.20 11.06
N ARG A 2 -48.87 -18.17 10.31
CA ARG A 2 -47.49 -17.91 9.87
C ARG A 2 -46.76 -17.10 10.95
N GLY A 3 -45.62 -17.58 11.41
CA GLY A 3 -44.63 -16.79 12.16
C GLY A 3 -43.51 -16.36 11.22
N GLN A 4 -43.50 -15.10 10.81
CA GLN A 4 -42.37 -14.49 10.10
C GLN A 4 -41.37 -13.94 11.13
N GLY A 5 -40.13 -14.41 11.05
CA GLY A 5 -39.00 -13.94 11.84
C GLY A 5 -38.50 -12.58 11.37
N LYS A 6 -38.19 -11.72 12.34
CA LYS A 6 -37.60 -10.38 12.21
C LYS A 6 -36.31 -10.38 11.37
N GLU A 7 -36.33 -9.73 10.22
CA GLU A 7 -35.13 -9.23 9.56
C GLU A 7 -34.54 -8.07 10.35
N ARG A 8 -33.27 -8.20 10.74
CA ARG A 8 -32.48 -7.10 11.30
C ARG A 8 -32.10 -6.16 10.16
N HIS A 9 -32.71 -4.97 10.12
CA HIS A 9 -32.23 -3.86 9.31
C HIS A 9 -30.78 -3.51 9.70
N ARG A 10 -29.82 -3.92 8.86
CA ARG A 10 -28.50 -3.31 8.82
C ARG A 10 -28.69 -1.87 8.36
N THR A 11 -28.44 -0.92 9.24
CA THR A 11 -28.32 0.49 8.90
C THR A 11 -27.20 0.66 7.89
N ALA A 12 -27.54 0.81 6.61
CA ALA A 12 -26.61 1.27 5.59
C ALA A 12 -26.15 2.68 6.00
N THR A 13 -24.91 2.81 6.44
CA THR A 13 -24.28 4.12 6.60
C THR A 13 -24.27 4.79 5.24
N ALA A 14 -25.02 5.89 5.10
CA ALA A 14 -25.11 6.65 3.87
C ALA A 14 -23.69 6.99 3.36
N PRO A 15 -23.44 6.92 2.04
CA PRO A 15 -22.15 7.29 1.47
C PRO A 15 -21.90 8.78 1.77
N SER A 16 -20.96 9.06 2.68
CA SER A 16 -20.56 10.43 2.98
C SER A 16 -19.77 10.99 1.80
N LEU A 17 -20.30 11.98 1.10
CA LEU A 17 -19.58 12.80 0.13
C LEU A 17 -18.42 13.50 0.83
N ARG A 18 -17.21 12.98 0.66
CA ARG A 18 -15.97 13.63 1.11
C ARG A 18 -15.33 14.34 -0.06
N ARG A 19 -15.45 15.66 -0.11
CA ARG A 19 -14.61 16.52 -0.96
C ARG A 19 -13.29 16.75 -0.22
N ARG A 20 -12.13 16.47 -0.84
CA ARG A 20 -10.83 16.97 -0.34
C ARG A 20 -10.87 18.51 -0.41
N LEU A 21 -11.41 19.15 0.63
CA LEU A 21 -11.18 20.56 0.96
C LEU A 21 -9.94 20.62 1.86
N GLY A 22 -8.85 20.00 1.44
CA GLY A 22 -7.54 20.34 1.99
C GLY A 22 -7.16 21.66 1.35
N MET A 23 -7.03 22.74 2.14
CA MET A 23 -6.42 23.96 1.61
C MET A 23 -5.07 23.57 0.98
N PRO A 24 -4.77 24.00 -0.25
CA PRO A 24 -3.47 23.74 -0.86
C PRO A 24 -2.36 24.23 0.10
N ILE A 25 -1.25 23.49 0.16
CA ILE A 25 -0.17 23.72 1.15
C ILE A 25 0.26 25.20 1.15
N TRP A 26 0.38 25.82 -0.02
CA TRP A 26 0.70 27.24 -0.17
C TRP A 26 -0.31 28.19 0.50
N LEU A 27 -1.61 27.90 0.41
CA LEU A 27 -2.65 28.71 1.05
C LEU A 27 -2.61 28.56 2.58
N SER A 28 -2.32 27.36 3.07
CA SER A 28 -2.11 27.14 4.51
C SER A 28 -0.87 27.87 5.02
N LEU A 29 0.20 27.96 4.22
CA LEU A 29 1.43 28.68 4.56
C LEU A 29 1.18 30.20 4.56
N LEU A 30 0.49 30.73 3.56
CA LEU A 30 0.10 32.14 3.50
C LEU A 30 -0.74 32.55 4.71
N TRP A 31 -1.72 31.74 5.12
CA TRP A 31 -2.53 32.04 6.30
C TRP A 31 -1.71 32.06 7.59
N ARG A 32 -0.75 31.14 7.75
CA ARG A 32 0.15 31.13 8.91
C ARG A 32 1.06 32.35 8.93
N ILE A 33 1.63 32.74 7.78
CA ILE A 33 2.43 33.96 7.65
C ILE A 33 1.59 35.18 8.01
N ALA A 34 0.36 35.30 7.49
CA ALA A 34 -0.53 36.40 7.81
C ALA A 34 -0.84 36.46 9.32
N LEU A 35 -1.07 35.31 9.96
CA LEU A 35 -1.34 35.25 11.40
C LEU A 35 -0.11 35.66 12.24
N VAL A 36 1.09 35.26 11.82
CA VAL A 36 2.35 35.67 12.46
C VAL A 36 2.58 37.17 12.30
N LEU A 37 2.36 37.72 11.11
CA LEU A 37 2.43 39.16 10.86
C LEU A 37 1.40 39.93 11.70
N ALA A 38 0.21 39.39 11.90
CA ALA A 38 -0.80 39.98 12.78
C ALA A 38 -0.35 40.00 14.25
N LEU A 39 0.22 38.89 14.75
CA LEU A 39 0.76 38.81 16.12
C LEU A 39 1.94 39.76 16.32
N ILE A 40 2.85 39.85 15.35
CA ILE A 40 3.95 40.83 15.35
C ILE A 40 3.38 42.25 15.34
N GLY A 41 2.35 42.51 14.54
CA GLY A 41 1.64 43.79 14.50
C GLY A 41 1.04 44.18 15.86
N VAL A 42 0.47 43.23 16.61
CA VAL A 42 -0.02 43.47 17.99
C VAL A 42 1.12 43.86 18.92
N ALA A 43 2.25 43.16 18.87
CA ALA A 43 3.42 43.49 19.68
C ALA A 43 3.98 44.89 19.34
N LEU A 44 4.10 45.22 18.04
CA LEU A 44 4.51 46.57 17.60
C LEU A 44 3.53 47.65 18.06
N ALA A 45 2.23 47.40 17.97
CA ALA A 45 1.20 48.35 18.39
C ALA A 45 1.24 48.63 19.89
N GLY A 46 1.73 47.69 20.71
CA GLY A 46 1.98 47.92 22.13
C GLY A 46 3.30 48.63 22.42
N HIS A 47 4.40 48.26 21.74
CA HIS A 47 5.70 48.90 21.94
C HIS A 47 5.79 50.34 21.43
N TRP A 48 5.09 50.67 20.34
CA TRP A 48 5.24 52.00 19.72
C TRP A 48 4.74 53.16 20.60
N PRO A 49 3.55 53.07 21.24
CA PRO A 49 3.11 54.05 22.22
C PRO A 49 3.99 54.07 23.48
N ASP A 50 4.45 52.90 23.96
CA ASP A 50 5.29 52.76 25.17
C ASP A 50 6.80 52.80 24.88
N ARG A 51 7.21 53.37 23.74
CA ARG A 51 8.63 53.40 23.34
C ARG A 51 9.54 54.16 24.32
N GLY A 52 8.97 55.09 25.09
CA GLY A 52 9.69 55.76 26.18
C GLY A 52 10.05 54.85 27.35
N GLY A 53 9.43 53.66 27.41
CA GLY A 53 9.78 52.57 28.32
C GLY A 53 10.96 51.71 27.86
N LEU A 54 11.44 51.93 26.63
CA LEU A 54 12.61 51.26 26.07
C LEU A 54 13.83 52.18 26.12
N ARG A 55 15.01 51.59 26.27
CA ARG A 55 16.29 52.28 26.22
C ARG A 55 17.20 51.61 25.22
N ASP A 56 17.70 52.40 24.26
CA ASP A 56 18.81 52.02 23.40
C ASP A 56 20.12 52.30 24.14
N ASN A 57 20.98 51.30 24.24
CA ASN A 57 22.28 51.41 24.92
C ASN A 57 23.41 51.93 24.01
N ILE A 58 23.15 52.11 22.71
CA ILE A 58 24.12 52.56 21.72
C ILE A 58 24.08 54.08 21.57
N ASP A 59 22.92 54.65 21.20
CA ASP A 59 22.78 56.08 20.92
C ASP A 59 21.71 56.79 21.78
N GLY A 60 20.90 56.03 22.52
CA GLY A 60 19.87 56.55 23.42
C GLY A 60 18.59 57.03 22.74
N HIS A 61 18.45 56.89 21.42
CA HIS A 61 17.26 57.28 20.67
C HIS A 61 16.45 56.06 20.24
N ILE A 62 15.13 56.11 20.40
CA ILE A 62 14.23 55.03 19.98
C ILE A 62 13.40 55.50 18.79
N SER A 63 13.78 55.05 17.59
CA SER A 63 13.03 55.23 16.35
C SER A 63 12.01 54.11 16.12
N PHE A 64 11.19 54.24 15.07
CA PHE A 64 10.27 53.16 14.67
C PHE A 64 11.01 51.90 14.23
N ALA A 65 12.15 52.07 13.55
CA ALA A 65 12.98 50.96 13.13
C ALA A 65 13.52 50.19 14.33
N ASP A 66 13.89 50.89 15.41
CA ASP A 66 14.41 50.32 16.65
C ASP A 66 13.32 49.52 17.39
N VAL A 67 12.09 50.04 17.41
CA VAL A 67 10.93 49.31 17.97
C VAL A 67 10.60 48.06 17.15
N LEU A 68 10.59 48.15 15.81
CA LEU A 68 10.38 47.00 14.94
C LEU A 68 11.49 45.95 15.15
N TYR A 69 12.74 46.39 15.19
CA TYR A 69 13.90 45.55 15.43
C TYR A 69 13.82 44.86 16.80
N PHE A 70 13.61 45.62 17.89
CA PHE A 70 13.43 45.10 19.26
C PHE A 70 12.31 44.05 19.32
N THR A 71 11.17 44.33 18.68
CA THR A 71 10.02 43.40 18.65
C THR A 71 10.39 42.11 17.92
N MET A 72 11.06 42.20 16.77
CA MET A 72 11.47 41.04 15.97
C MET A 72 12.48 40.17 16.71
N ILE A 73 13.54 40.75 17.29
CA ILE A 73 14.56 39.99 18.02
C ILE A 73 14.03 39.35 19.31
N THR A 74 13.03 39.96 19.95
CA THR A 74 12.40 39.45 21.17
C THR A 74 11.47 38.28 20.86
N ILE A 75 10.61 38.40 19.83
CA ILE A 75 9.72 37.32 19.39
C ILE A 75 10.54 36.11 18.88
N THR A 76 11.63 36.37 18.14
CA THR A 76 12.53 35.33 17.60
C THR A 76 13.48 34.75 18.64
N THR A 77 13.44 35.19 19.91
CA THR A 77 14.31 34.74 21.00
C THR A 77 15.81 35.01 20.83
N VAL A 78 16.18 35.93 19.93
CA VAL A 78 17.58 36.32 19.75
C VAL A 78 18.03 37.24 20.88
N GLY A 79 17.26 38.31 21.13
CA GLY A 79 17.42 39.18 22.30
C GLY A 79 18.84 39.68 22.55
N TYR A 80 19.44 40.40 21.61
CA TYR A 80 20.82 40.90 21.72
C TYR A 80 21.08 41.78 22.95
N GLY A 81 20.04 42.44 23.49
CA GLY A 81 20.13 43.27 24.70
C GLY A 81 20.69 44.68 24.46
N ASP A 82 20.80 45.08 23.19
CA ASP A 82 21.09 46.42 22.73
C ASP A 82 19.96 47.41 23.05
N ILE A 83 18.70 46.97 22.86
CA ILE A 83 17.50 47.69 23.31
C ILE A 83 16.82 46.88 24.42
N VAL A 84 16.49 47.53 25.53
CA VAL A 84 15.92 46.85 26.71
C VAL A 84 14.75 47.64 27.33
N PRO A 85 13.75 46.94 27.93
CA PRO A 85 12.69 47.59 28.69
C PRO A 85 13.19 48.05 30.06
N VAL A 86 13.12 49.36 30.30
CA VAL A 86 13.57 50.00 31.54
C VAL A 86 12.43 50.34 32.50
N THR A 87 11.21 50.52 31.99
CA THR A 87 10.03 50.78 32.83
C THR A 87 9.35 49.49 33.28
N GLU A 88 8.62 49.55 34.39
CA GLU A 88 7.80 48.43 34.87
C GLU A 88 6.72 48.04 33.86
N GLY A 89 6.07 49.04 33.21
CA GLY A 89 5.06 48.82 32.17
C GLY A 89 5.60 48.04 30.98
N ALA A 90 6.74 48.44 30.42
CA ALA A 90 7.35 47.75 29.28
C ALA A 90 7.75 46.31 29.63
N ARG A 91 8.28 46.07 30.84
CA ARG A 91 8.62 44.71 31.32
C ARG A 91 7.39 43.83 31.48
N LEU A 92 6.29 44.37 32.01
CA LEU A 92 5.04 43.63 32.14
C LEU A 92 4.43 43.33 30.77
N PHE A 93 4.49 44.26 29.82
CA PHE A 93 4.06 44.03 28.45
C PHE A 93 4.85 42.90 27.77
N ASP A 94 6.18 42.90 27.87
CA ASP A 94 7.03 41.83 27.33
C ASP A 94 6.72 40.46 27.96
N THR A 95 6.44 40.46 29.27
CA THR A 95 6.16 39.24 30.03
C THR A 95 4.78 38.67 29.72
N PHE A 96 3.74 39.49 29.69
CA PHE A 96 2.36 39.02 29.58
C PHE A 96 1.78 39.07 28.17
N VAL A 97 2.41 39.78 27.23
CA VAL A 97 1.94 39.91 25.85
C VAL A 97 2.95 39.33 24.87
N VAL A 98 4.19 39.80 24.88
CA VAL A 98 5.20 39.37 23.90
C VAL A 98 5.61 37.91 24.11
N THR A 99 5.74 37.47 25.35
CA THR A 99 6.09 36.06 25.66
C THR A 99 5.04 35.07 25.18
N PRO A 100 3.72 35.25 25.43
CA PRO A 100 2.69 34.42 24.80
C PRO A 100 2.70 34.49 23.28
N ILE A 101 2.83 35.69 22.69
CA ILE A 101 2.93 35.87 21.23
C ILE A 101 4.05 35.01 20.65
N ARG A 102 5.24 35.05 21.27
CA ARG A 102 6.38 34.19 20.92
C ARG A 102 5.99 32.71 20.94
N LEU A 103 5.35 32.22 21.99
CA LEU A 103 4.93 30.82 22.09
C LEU A 103 3.96 30.44 20.97
N PHE A 104 2.99 31.29 20.65
CA PHE A 104 2.06 31.06 19.55
C PHE A 104 2.76 31.03 18.20
N VAL A 105 3.69 31.96 17.93
CA VAL A 105 4.51 31.96 16.70
C VAL A 105 5.25 30.62 16.54
N TRP A 106 5.87 30.12 17.61
CA TRP A 106 6.49 28.79 17.60
C TRP A 106 5.50 27.67 17.33
N LEU A 107 4.34 27.64 18.00
CA LEU A 107 3.31 26.60 17.83
C LEU A 107 2.72 26.56 16.42
N ILE A 108 2.52 27.72 15.78
CA ILE A 108 2.00 27.84 14.41
C ILE A 108 2.92 27.13 13.40
N PHE A 109 4.23 27.17 13.62
CA PHE A 109 5.20 26.52 12.74
C PHE A 109 5.62 25.12 13.21
N LEU A 110 5.45 24.79 14.49
CA LEU A 110 5.85 23.51 15.08
C LEU A 110 5.20 22.32 14.37
N GLY A 111 3.91 22.40 14.05
CA GLY A 111 3.20 21.33 13.32
C GLY A 111 3.77 21.08 11.91
N THR A 112 4.14 22.14 11.19
CA THR A 112 4.72 21.99 9.84
C THR A 112 6.13 21.46 9.90
N ALA A 113 6.94 21.92 10.86
CA ALA A 113 8.30 21.43 11.06
C ALA A 113 8.28 19.93 11.45
N TYR A 114 7.34 19.53 12.31
CA TYR A 114 7.14 18.13 12.70
C TYR A 114 6.71 17.25 11.51
N ASP A 115 5.68 17.66 10.78
CA ASP A 115 5.17 16.88 9.64
C ASP A 115 6.18 16.81 8.50
N PHE A 116 6.94 17.89 8.24
CA PHE A 116 7.92 17.95 7.15
C PHE A 116 9.21 17.20 7.47
N LEU A 117 9.74 17.32 8.69
CA LEU A 117 11.06 16.78 9.04
C LEU A 117 10.97 15.40 9.71
N LEU A 118 10.12 15.21 10.71
CA LEU A 118 10.13 14.00 11.52
C LEU A 118 9.41 12.83 10.83
N ARG A 119 8.20 13.04 10.31
CA ARG A 119 7.45 11.96 9.63
C ARG A 119 8.19 11.44 8.40
N ARG A 120 8.65 12.34 7.54
CA ARG A 120 9.33 11.97 6.29
C ARG A 120 10.69 11.29 6.49
N VAL A 121 11.39 11.59 7.59
CA VAL A 121 12.62 10.89 7.96
C VAL A 121 12.30 9.52 8.55
N TRP A 122 11.29 9.44 9.43
CA TRP A 122 10.88 8.19 10.07
C TRP A 122 10.31 7.18 9.06
N ASP A 123 9.45 7.61 8.14
CA ASP A 123 8.87 6.76 7.11
C ASP A 123 9.96 6.22 6.17
N ARG A 124 10.91 7.07 5.76
CA ARG A 124 12.05 6.62 4.94
C ARG A 124 12.93 5.62 5.68
N TRP A 125 13.19 5.83 6.97
CA TRP A 125 13.99 4.91 7.78
C TRP A 125 13.27 3.56 7.97
N ARG A 126 11.97 3.61 8.31
CA ARG A 126 11.11 2.43 8.45
C ARG A 126 11.04 1.64 7.14
N MET A 127 10.82 2.31 6.01
CA MET A 127 10.79 1.65 4.70
C MET A 127 12.13 1.00 4.35
N LYS A 128 13.25 1.64 4.66
CA LYS A 128 14.59 1.05 4.46
C LYS A 128 14.79 -0.20 5.33
N MET A 129 14.32 -0.18 6.58
CA MET A 129 14.36 -1.34 7.47
C MET A 129 13.49 -2.50 6.97
N ILE A 130 12.29 -2.19 6.46
CA ILE A 130 11.40 -3.19 5.84
C ILE A 130 12.07 -3.81 4.62
N GLN A 131 12.57 -2.99 3.68
CA GLN A 131 13.27 -3.46 2.47
C GLN A 131 14.42 -4.42 2.77
N GLN A 132 15.19 -4.17 3.84
CA GLN A 132 16.31 -5.02 4.22
C GLN A 132 15.89 -6.40 4.78
N ARG A 133 14.65 -6.53 5.25
CA ARG A 133 14.11 -7.75 5.85
C ARG A 133 13.17 -8.52 4.91
N LEU A 134 12.89 -7.99 3.72
CA LEU A 134 12.01 -8.65 2.74
C LEU A 134 12.59 -9.98 2.29
N SER A 135 11.88 -11.07 2.59
CA SER A 135 12.17 -12.43 2.13
C SER A 135 10.89 -13.27 2.19
N GLY A 136 10.69 -14.17 1.22
CA GLY A 136 9.51 -15.03 1.17
C GLY A 136 8.19 -14.29 0.93
N HIS A 137 8.26 -13.03 0.51
CA HIS A 137 7.13 -12.15 0.25
C HIS A 137 6.63 -12.30 -1.20
N THR A 138 5.38 -11.93 -1.46
CA THR A 138 4.80 -11.90 -2.82
C THR A 138 4.81 -10.47 -3.35
N ILE A 139 5.33 -10.27 -4.55
CA ILE A 139 5.34 -8.97 -5.22
C ILE A 139 4.15 -8.90 -6.18
N VAL A 140 3.39 -7.82 -6.14
CA VAL A 140 2.31 -7.53 -7.10
C VAL A 140 2.64 -6.23 -7.83
N THR A 141 2.91 -6.30 -9.13
CA THR A 141 3.21 -5.12 -9.96
C THR A 141 1.96 -4.68 -10.70
N GLY A 142 1.46 -3.50 -10.40
CA GLY A 142 0.19 -2.96 -10.85
C GLY A 142 -0.95 -3.29 -9.90
N PHE A 143 -1.56 -2.27 -9.32
CA PHE A 143 -2.70 -2.34 -8.40
C PHE A 143 -3.98 -1.80 -9.04
N GLY A 144 -4.22 -2.25 -10.28
CA GLY A 144 -5.49 -2.06 -10.98
C GLY A 144 -6.50 -3.15 -10.61
N THR A 145 -7.40 -3.47 -11.55
CA THR A 145 -8.46 -4.47 -11.34
C THR A 145 -7.93 -5.85 -10.95
N SER A 146 -7.11 -6.49 -11.78
CA SER A 146 -6.62 -7.85 -11.48
C SER A 146 -5.65 -7.89 -10.30
N GLY A 147 -4.77 -6.90 -10.17
CA GLY A 147 -3.80 -6.84 -9.07
C GLY A 147 -4.45 -6.64 -7.70
N SER A 148 -5.44 -5.75 -7.60
CA SER A 148 -6.16 -5.53 -6.33
C SER A 148 -7.00 -6.73 -5.92
N GLU A 149 -7.69 -7.39 -6.86
CA GLU A 149 -8.41 -8.64 -6.60
C GLU A 149 -7.48 -9.77 -6.16
N ALA A 150 -6.30 -9.90 -6.76
CA ALA A 150 -5.30 -10.87 -6.35
C ALA A 150 -4.83 -10.64 -4.90
N VAL A 151 -4.57 -9.39 -4.51
CA VAL A 151 -4.20 -9.04 -3.13
C VAL A 151 -5.36 -9.35 -2.17
N ALA A 152 -6.57 -8.94 -2.51
CA ALA A 152 -7.76 -9.19 -1.69
C ALA A 152 -8.03 -10.70 -1.50
N GLU A 153 -7.88 -11.50 -2.54
CA GLU A 153 -8.00 -12.96 -2.47
C GLU A 153 -6.88 -13.59 -1.63
N MET A 154 -5.62 -13.15 -1.78
CA MET A 154 -4.51 -13.63 -0.93
C MET A 154 -4.76 -13.34 0.55
N MET A 155 -5.23 -12.14 0.89
CA MET A 155 -5.57 -11.76 2.26
C MET A 155 -6.75 -12.58 2.79
N ARG A 156 -7.78 -12.82 1.97
CA ARG A 156 -8.90 -13.71 2.34
C ARG A 156 -8.39 -15.12 2.65
N ARG A 157 -7.41 -15.63 1.91
CA ARG A 157 -6.74 -16.92 2.17
C ARG A 157 -5.85 -16.95 3.42
N GLY A 158 -5.78 -15.86 4.19
CA GLY A 158 -4.98 -15.76 5.40
C GLY A 158 -3.51 -15.41 5.15
N THR A 159 -3.16 -14.91 3.96
CA THR A 159 -1.81 -14.38 3.72
C THR A 159 -1.62 -13.11 4.56
N ASP A 160 -0.54 -13.06 5.35
CA ASP A 160 -0.20 -11.88 6.14
C ASP A 160 0.06 -10.67 5.21
N PRO A 161 -0.68 -9.56 5.34
CA PRO A 161 -0.48 -8.36 4.53
C PRO A 161 0.96 -7.84 4.55
N ALA A 162 1.69 -8.02 5.66
CA ALA A 162 3.09 -7.62 5.77
C ALA A 162 4.04 -8.43 4.87
N THR A 163 3.58 -9.54 4.29
CA THR A 163 4.32 -10.36 3.32
C THR A 163 3.94 -10.08 1.86
N ILE A 164 3.11 -9.06 1.62
CA ILE A 164 2.73 -8.61 0.29
C ILE A 164 3.42 -7.27 0.02
N VAL A 165 3.99 -7.12 -1.19
CA VAL A 165 4.60 -5.88 -1.67
C VAL A 165 3.92 -5.46 -2.96
N VAL A 166 3.26 -4.32 -2.97
CA VAL A 166 2.59 -3.75 -4.15
C VAL A 166 3.46 -2.66 -4.77
N ILE A 167 3.66 -2.73 -6.08
CA ILE A 167 4.35 -1.70 -6.87
C ILE A 167 3.37 -1.11 -7.87
N ASP A 168 3.21 0.22 -7.89
CA ASP A 168 2.42 0.93 -8.90
C ASP A 168 3.00 2.32 -9.14
N GLU A 169 2.84 2.86 -10.35
CA GLU A 169 3.28 4.22 -10.69
C GLU A 169 2.32 5.28 -10.15
N HIS A 170 1.04 4.94 -9.99
CA HIS A 170 -0.02 5.88 -9.62
C HIS A 170 -0.15 5.98 -8.10
N ALA A 171 0.08 7.18 -7.56
CA ALA A 171 -0.06 7.45 -6.13
C ALA A 171 -1.45 7.08 -5.56
N ALA A 172 -2.51 7.23 -6.34
CA ALA A 172 -3.86 6.86 -5.92
C ALA A 172 -4.00 5.34 -5.67
N ALA A 173 -3.37 4.50 -6.49
CA ALA A 173 -3.40 3.06 -6.32
C ALA A 173 -2.58 2.64 -5.09
N ILE A 174 -1.45 3.31 -4.86
CA ILE A 174 -0.60 3.15 -3.67
C ILE A 174 -1.35 3.50 -2.39
N GLU A 175 -2.06 4.64 -2.34
CA GLU A 175 -2.86 5.05 -1.17
C GLU A 175 -3.91 3.97 -0.81
N VAL A 176 -4.56 3.36 -1.81
CA VAL A 176 -5.56 2.29 -1.59
C VAL A 176 -4.91 1.00 -1.11
N ALA A 177 -3.80 0.58 -1.73
CA ALA A 177 -3.07 -0.60 -1.30
C ALA A 177 -2.53 -0.45 0.14
N GLU A 178 -1.97 0.71 0.48
CA GLU A 178 -1.45 1.00 1.81
C GLU A 178 -2.56 0.93 2.88
N ALA A 179 -3.78 1.36 2.56
CA ALA A 179 -4.93 1.25 3.45
C ALA A 179 -5.34 -0.21 3.76
N LEU A 180 -4.92 -1.18 2.95
CA LEU A 180 -5.09 -2.62 3.22
C LEU A 180 -4.01 -3.18 4.16
N GLY A 181 -3.01 -2.38 4.52
CA GLY A 181 -1.91 -2.77 5.42
C GLY A 181 -0.78 -3.56 4.74
N VAL A 182 -0.77 -3.65 3.41
CA VAL A 182 0.35 -4.26 2.66
C VAL A 182 1.52 -3.28 2.52
N ASN A 183 2.72 -3.81 2.25
CA ASN A 183 3.84 -2.93 1.91
C ASN A 183 3.64 -2.38 0.50
N VAL A 184 3.96 -1.10 0.30
CA VAL A 184 3.79 -0.43 -0.99
C VAL A 184 5.07 0.25 -1.43
N MET A 185 5.28 0.32 -2.74
CA MET A 185 6.34 1.11 -3.36
C MET A 185 5.77 1.80 -4.60
N GLN A 186 5.79 3.13 -4.59
CA GLN A 186 5.48 3.88 -5.81
C GLN A 186 6.67 3.80 -6.76
N GLY A 187 6.46 3.26 -7.97
CA GLY A 187 7.54 3.14 -8.95
C GLY A 187 7.16 2.31 -10.18
N ASP A 188 8.02 2.40 -11.19
CA ASP A 188 7.92 1.67 -12.44
C ASP A 188 8.62 0.31 -12.29
N ALA A 189 7.84 -0.77 -12.30
CA ALA A 189 8.33 -2.14 -12.11
C ALA A 189 9.13 -2.67 -13.32
N SER A 190 9.15 -1.97 -14.45
CA SER A 190 9.99 -2.34 -15.59
C SER A 190 11.47 -2.02 -15.37
N ARG A 191 11.79 -1.22 -14.35
CA ARG A 191 13.17 -0.83 -14.02
C ARG A 191 13.81 -1.79 -13.06
N ASN A 192 15.07 -2.17 -13.33
CA ASN A 192 15.88 -3.00 -12.43
C ASN A 192 15.89 -2.46 -11.00
N ALA A 193 16.14 -1.15 -10.84
CA ALA A 193 16.26 -0.51 -9.53
C ALA A 193 15.00 -0.68 -8.67
N THR A 194 13.80 -0.68 -9.27
CA THR A 194 12.53 -0.86 -8.55
C THR A 194 12.39 -2.29 -8.05
N LEU A 195 12.66 -3.28 -8.91
CA LEU A 195 12.57 -4.70 -8.55
C LEU A 195 13.67 -5.12 -7.56
N GLU A 196 14.87 -4.55 -7.67
CA GLU A 196 15.96 -4.73 -6.71
C GLU A 196 15.63 -4.14 -5.35
N ALA A 197 15.00 -2.95 -5.31
CA ALA A 197 14.62 -2.30 -4.07
C ALA A 197 13.59 -3.09 -3.25
N VAL A 198 12.75 -3.90 -3.91
CA VAL A 198 11.84 -4.84 -3.25
C VAL A 198 12.41 -6.24 -3.06
N GLN A 199 13.70 -6.46 -3.34
CA GLN A 199 14.37 -7.76 -3.18
C GLN A 199 13.72 -8.89 -4.01
N VAL A 200 13.42 -8.64 -5.29
CA VAL A 200 12.74 -9.62 -6.18
C VAL A 200 13.38 -11.01 -6.19
N ALA A 201 14.71 -11.10 -6.08
CA ALA A 201 15.44 -12.36 -6.04
C ALA A 201 15.12 -13.24 -4.81
N ARG A 202 14.56 -12.66 -3.75
CA ARG A 202 14.16 -13.33 -2.49
C ARG A 202 12.65 -13.46 -2.35
N ALA A 203 11.88 -13.04 -3.36
CA ALA A 203 10.44 -13.14 -3.36
C ALA A 203 9.99 -14.60 -3.52
N ARG A 204 8.84 -14.94 -2.93
CA ARG A 204 8.18 -16.23 -3.12
C ARG A 204 7.57 -16.35 -4.51
N ALA A 205 7.00 -15.26 -5.02
CA ALA A 205 6.37 -15.17 -6.33
C ALA A 205 6.23 -13.71 -6.75
N VAL A 206 6.08 -13.47 -8.06
CA VAL A 206 5.72 -12.17 -8.62
C VAL A 206 4.44 -12.30 -9.46
N ILE A 207 3.49 -11.39 -9.23
CA ILE A 207 2.27 -11.23 -10.02
C ILE A 207 2.40 -9.94 -10.83
N VAL A 208 2.31 -10.04 -12.15
CA VAL A 208 2.43 -8.92 -13.09
C VAL A 208 1.06 -8.57 -13.64
N SER A 209 0.54 -7.41 -13.25
CA SER A 209 -0.76 -6.86 -13.64
C SER A 209 -0.64 -5.39 -14.05
N ALA A 210 0.28 -5.08 -14.97
CA ALA A 210 0.59 -3.70 -15.38
C ALA A 210 -0.50 -3.04 -16.27
N GLY A 211 -1.59 -3.76 -16.58
CA GLY A 211 -2.70 -3.24 -17.38
C GLY A 211 -2.44 -3.12 -18.88
N ARG A 212 -1.17 -3.21 -19.32
CA ARG A 212 -0.77 -3.29 -20.72
C ARG A 212 0.20 -4.46 -20.93
N ASP A 213 0.04 -5.16 -22.04
CA ASP A 213 0.83 -6.37 -22.34
C ASP A 213 2.30 -6.05 -22.62
N ASP A 214 2.58 -4.95 -23.32
CA ASP A 214 3.95 -4.46 -23.61
C ASP A 214 4.77 -4.25 -22.33
N THR A 215 4.16 -3.56 -21.36
CA THR A 215 4.74 -3.25 -20.06
C THR A 215 4.87 -4.52 -19.22
N SER A 216 3.87 -5.41 -19.28
CA SER A 216 3.89 -6.69 -18.56
C SER A 216 5.01 -7.60 -19.05
N ILE A 217 5.23 -7.69 -20.37
CA ILE A 217 6.34 -8.43 -20.97
C ILE A 217 7.69 -7.83 -20.55
N LEU A 218 7.83 -6.50 -20.53
CA LEU A 218 9.07 -5.86 -20.10
C LEU A 218 9.37 -6.12 -18.61
N ILE A 219 8.36 -6.06 -17.75
CA ILE A 219 8.48 -6.44 -16.34
C ILE A 219 8.90 -7.90 -16.20
N LEU A 220 8.31 -8.81 -16.97
CA LEU A 220 8.67 -10.23 -16.96
C LEU A 220 10.12 -10.46 -17.33
N LEU A 221 10.61 -9.87 -18.42
CA LEU A 221 12.00 -9.98 -18.85
C LEU A 221 12.95 -9.47 -17.77
N THR A 222 12.61 -8.34 -17.15
CA THR A 222 13.40 -7.72 -16.09
C THR A 222 13.42 -8.60 -14.83
N ALA A 223 12.26 -9.07 -14.38
CA ALA A 223 12.13 -9.95 -13.23
C ALA A 223 12.82 -11.30 -13.45
N ARG A 224 12.66 -11.93 -14.62
CA ARG A 224 13.31 -13.21 -14.96
C ARG A 224 14.83 -13.07 -15.00
N ARG A 225 15.35 -11.94 -15.49
CA ARG A 225 16.79 -11.65 -15.46
C ARG A 225 17.33 -11.53 -14.03
N LEU A 226 16.62 -10.80 -13.17
CA LEU A 226 17.05 -10.55 -11.78
C LEU A 226 16.81 -11.74 -10.84
N ALA A 227 15.78 -12.53 -11.12
CA ALA A 227 15.32 -13.63 -10.29
C ALA A 227 14.97 -14.89 -11.12
N PRO A 228 15.98 -15.60 -11.67
CA PRO A 228 15.76 -16.71 -12.60
C PRO A 228 14.93 -17.88 -12.06
N GLY A 229 14.88 -18.07 -10.73
CA GLY A 229 14.14 -19.15 -10.08
C GLY A 229 12.76 -18.76 -9.53
N VAL A 230 12.39 -17.47 -9.56
CA VAL A 230 11.12 -17.03 -8.97
C VAL A 230 9.96 -17.30 -9.93
N PRO A 231 8.83 -17.88 -9.46
CA PRO A 231 7.63 -18.04 -10.26
C PRO A 231 7.04 -16.66 -10.64
N LEU A 232 6.75 -16.49 -11.93
CA LEU A 232 6.19 -15.26 -12.48
C LEU A 232 4.79 -15.55 -13.05
N SER A 233 3.76 -14.97 -12.45
CA SER A 233 2.40 -15.00 -12.98
C SER A 233 2.09 -13.66 -13.64
N VAL A 234 1.47 -13.66 -14.81
CA VAL A 234 1.16 -12.43 -15.55
C VAL A 234 -0.26 -12.42 -16.06
N VAL A 235 -0.86 -11.24 -16.07
CA VAL A 235 -2.10 -10.95 -16.77
C VAL A 235 -1.79 -10.44 -18.16
N ILE A 236 -2.26 -11.15 -19.19
CA ILE A 236 -2.14 -10.77 -20.60
C ILE A 236 -3.55 -10.60 -21.17
N ARG A 237 -3.78 -9.54 -21.93
CA ARG A 237 -5.11 -9.21 -22.48
C ARG A 237 -5.29 -9.73 -23.90
N SER A 238 -4.24 -9.68 -24.71
CA SER A 238 -4.27 -10.19 -26.08
C SER A 238 -3.76 -11.62 -26.15
N GLU A 239 -4.54 -12.52 -26.75
CA GLU A 239 -4.12 -13.92 -26.95
C GLU A 239 -2.81 -14.02 -27.76
N ASP A 240 -2.60 -13.11 -28.72
CA ASP A 240 -1.36 -13.03 -29.52
C ASP A 240 -0.11 -12.79 -28.68
N ASN A 241 -0.25 -12.20 -27.49
CA ASN A 241 0.86 -11.88 -26.59
C ASN A 241 1.14 -13.00 -25.58
N GLU A 242 0.28 -14.01 -25.45
CA GLU A 242 0.48 -15.10 -24.49
C GLU A 242 1.76 -15.92 -24.78
N PRO A 243 2.09 -16.28 -26.04
CA PRO A 243 3.34 -16.97 -26.34
C PRO A 243 4.56 -16.11 -26.00
N LEU A 244 4.51 -14.80 -26.27
CA LEU A 244 5.58 -13.86 -25.94
C LEU A 244 5.80 -13.76 -24.43
N ALA A 245 4.71 -13.74 -23.65
CA ALA A 245 4.80 -13.74 -22.19
C ALA A 245 5.44 -15.02 -21.64
N ARG A 246 5.11 -16.20 -22.20
CA ARG A 246 5.78 -17.47 -21.85
C ARG A 246 7.26 -17.45 -22.21
N GLN A 247 7.61 -16.95 -23.41
CA GLN A 247 9.00 -16.79 -23.84
C GLN A 247 9.79 -15.81 -22.96
N ALA A 248 9.13 -14.76 -22.47
CA ALA A 248 9.70 -13.82 -21.50
C ALA A 248 9.91 -14.42 -20.10
N GLY A 249 9.44 -15.66 -19.88
CA GLY A 249 9.65 -16.41 -18.65
C GLY A 249 8.45 -16.40 -17.71
N ALA A 250 7.24 -16.08 -18.16
CA ALA A 250 6.04 -16.29 -17.34
C ALA A 250 5.84 -17.79 -17.05
N THR A 251 5.75 -18.13 -15.78
CA THR A 251 5.36 -19.48 -15.31
C THR A 251 3.88 -19.71 -15.57
N THR A 252 3.06 -18.68 -15.33
CA THR A 252 1.61 -18.71 -15.51
C THR A 252 1.18 -17.48 -16.27
N VAL A 253 0.39 -17.67 -17.33
CA VAL A 253 -0.23 -16.60 -18.11
C VAL A 253 -1.73 -16.71 -17.94
N ILE A 254 -2.37 -15.61 -17.56
CA ILE A 254 -3.82 -15.54 -17.35
C ILE A 254 -4.38 -14.48 -18.28
N ASN A 255 -5.37 -14.88 -19.09
CA ASN A 255 -6.19 -13.96 -19.86
C ASN A 255 -7.58 -13.86 -19.23
N PRO A 256 -7.90 -12.78 -18.49
CA PRO A 256 -9.16 -12.65 -17.78
C PRO A 256 -10.37 -12.64 -18.71
N ALA A 257 -10.25 -12.05 -19.91
CA ALA A 257 -11.36 -11.98 -20.86
C ALA A 257 -11.68 -13.35 -21.44
N SER A 258 -10.65 -14.10 -21.85
CA SER A 258 -10.81 -15.47 -22.35
C SER A 258 -11.38 -16.40 -21.25
N PHE A 259 -10.89 -16.27 -20.01
CA PHE A 259 -11.40 -17.04 -18.88
C PHE A 259 -12.87 -16.73 -18.53
N ALA A 260 -13.24 -15.44 -18.50
CA ALA A 260 -14.64 -15.05 -18.29
C ALA A 260 -15.54 -15.52 -19.45
N GLY A 261 -15.07 -15.43 -20.69
CA GLY A 261 -15.75 -15.95 -21.87
C GLY A 261 -16.01 -17.46 -21.79
N LEU A 262 -15.02 -18.23 -21.31
CA LEU A 262 -15.18 -19.67 -21.07
C LEU A 262 -16.29 -19.96 -20.04
N LEU A 263 -16.34 -19.21 -18.94
CA LEU A 263 -17.39 -19.37 -17.92
C LEU A 263 -18.77 -18.98 -18.46
N LEU A 264 -18.86 -17.89 -19.23
CA LEU A 264 -20.11 -17.45 -19.86
C LEU A 264 -20.61 -18.49 -20.87
N ALA A 265 -19.73 -19.00 -21.74
CA ALA A 265 -20.09 -20.08 -22.66
C ALA A 265 -20.52 -21.34 -21.90
N GLY A 266 -19.78 -21.73 -20.85
CA GLY A 266 -20.11 -22.85 -19.98
C GLY A 266 -21.48 -22.72 -19.31
N SER A 267 -21.88 -21.50 -18.94
CA SER A 267 -23.20 -21.23 -18.36
C SER A 267 -24.37 -21.55 -19.31
N THR A 268 -24.13 -21.51 -20.63
CA THR A 268 -25.15 -21.91 -21.62
C THR A 268 -25.44 -23.41 -21.61
N TYR A 269 -24.50 -24.22 -21.10
CA TYR A 269 -24.66 -25.66 -20.93
C TYR A 269 -25.20 -26.05 -19.53
N GLY A 270 -25.45 -25.06 -18.67
CA GLY A 270 -26.08 -25.22 -17.35
C GLY A 270 -25.58 -24.21 -16.32
N GLU A 271 -26.50 -23.64 -15.54
CA GLU A 271 -26.20 -22.62 -14.52
C GLU A 271 -25.19 -23.09 -13.46
N HIS A 272 -25.27 -24.38 -13.08
CA HIS A 272 -24.47 -24.93 -11.98
C HIS A 272 -22.98 -25.15 -12.30
N LEU A 273 -22.58 -25.18 -13.59
CA LEU A 273 -21.20 -25.47 -13.97
C LEU A 273 -20.27 -24.28 -13.70
N ALA A 274 -20.70 -23.09 -14.09
CA ALA A 274 -19.95 -21.85 -13.83
C ALA A 274 -19.82 -21.61 -12.32
N ASP A 275 -20.91 -21.82 -11.57
CA ASP A 275 -20.93 -21.73 -10.12
C ASP A 275 -19.91 -22.68 -9.47
N TYR A 276 -19.84 -23.94 -9.92
CA TYR A 276 -18.90 -24.91 -9.35
C TYR A 276 -17.44 -24.59 -9.68
N ILE A 277 -17.14 -24.07 -10.88
CA ILE A 277 -15.77 -23.63 -11.23
C ILE A 277 -15.36 -22.43 -10.38
N ALA A 278 -16.27 -21.48 -10.15
CA ALA A 278 -16.03 -20.36 -9.25
C ALA A 278 -15.81 -20.83 -7.81
N ASP A 279 -16.60 -21.79 -7.35
CA ASP A 279 -16.50 -22.42 -6.02
C ASP A 279 -15.13 -23.08 -5.82
N LEU A 280 -14.65 -23.86 -6.81
CA LEU A 280 -13.33 -24.49 -6.81
C LEU A 280 -12.16 -23.49 -6.75
N SER A 281 -12.37 -22.27 -7.25
CA SER A 281 -11.33 -21.26 -7.43
C SER A 281 -11.22 -20.28 -6.27
N ALA A 282 -12.29 -20.04 -5.52
CA ALA A 282 -12.38 -19.00 -4.49
C ALA A 282 -12.12 -19.52 -3.07
N HIS A 283 -11.50 -18.70 -2.19
CA HIS A 283 -11.24 -19.06 -0.79
C HIS A 283 -12.50 -19.44 0.03
N GLY A 284 -13.65 -18.83 -0.29
CA GLY A 284 -14.91 -19.07 0.40
C GLY A 284 -15.81 -20.11 -0.24
N GLY A 285 -15.30 -20.88 -1.20
CA GLY A 285 -16.07 -21.92 -1.86
C GLY A 285 -16.39 -23.10 -0.93
N ARG A 286 -17.29 -23.99 -1.32
CA ARG A 286 -17.61 -25.23 -0.58
C ARG A 286 -16.56 -26.32 -0.79
N VAL A 287 -15.81 -26.22 -1.87
CA VAL A 287 -14.70 -27.11 -2.23
C VAL A 287 -13.45 -26.29 -2.55
N ALA A 288 -12.28 -26.90 -2.40
CA ALA A 288 -11.00 -26.29 -2.75
C ALA A 288 -10.15 -27.24 -3.61
N LEU A 289 -9.45 -26.67 -4.59
CA LEU A 289 -8.39 -27.36 -5.30
C LEU A 289 -7.11 -27.30 -4.48
N HIS A 290 -6.56 -28.48 -4.17
CA HIS A 290 -5.31 -28.62 -3.47
C HIS A 290 -4.30 -29.34 -4.36
N GLU A 291 -3.12 -28.73 -4.54
CA GLU A 291 -2.01 -29.34 -5.23
C GLU A 291 -0.91 -29.68 -4.22
N ARG A 292 -0.60 -30.98 -4.08
CA ARG A 292 0.40 -31.47 -3.11
C ARG A 292 1.23 -32.61 -3.69
N ASP A 293 2.36 -32.88 -3.06
CA ASP A 293 3.14 -34.07 -3.36
C ASP A 293 2.40 -35.34 -2.89
N VAL A 294 2.59 -36.44 -3.62
CA VAL A 294 2.11 -37.78 -3.22
C VAL A 294 2.80 -38.21 -1.93
N ALA A 295 2.01 -38.67 -0.96
CA ALA A 295 2.55 -39.19 0.29
C ALA A 295 3.19 -40.58 0.08
N PRO A 296 4.24 -40.95 0.83
CA PRO A 296 4.89 -42.26 0.68
C PRO A 296 3.93 -43.46 0.82
N THR A 297 2.88 -43.31 1.61
CA THR A 297 1.82 -44.33 1.82
C THR A 297 0.82 -44.46 0.67
N GLU A 298 0.83 -43.49 -0.25
CA GLU A 298 -0.03 -43.43 -1.43
C GLU A 298 0.68 -43.96 -2.68
N CYS A 299 2.02 -43.99 -2.67
CA CYS A 299 2.83 -44.58 -3.74
C CYS A 299 2.40 -46.02 -4.04
N GLY A 300 2.23 -46.33 -5.32
CA GLY A 300 1.80 -47.64 -5.79
C GLY A 300 0.28 -47.84 -5.84
N LYS A 301 -0.52 -46.94 -5.24
CA LYS A 301 -1.98 -46.97 -5.29
C LYS A 301 -2.50 -46.15 -6.47
N PRO A 302 -3.73 -46.39 -6.95
CA PRO A 302 -4.36 -45.54 -7.96
C PRO A 302 -4.78 -44.19 -7.38
N LEU A 303 -4.89 -43.16 -8.23
CA LEU A 303 -5.37 -41.83 -7.86
C LEU A 303 -6.78 -41.87 -7.22
N SER A 304 -7.60 -42.83 -7.63
CA SER A 304 -8.94 -43.05 -7.06
C SER A 304 -8.93 -43.58 -5.62
N ALA A 305 -7.80 -44.05 -5.11
CA ALA A 305 -7.66 -44.54 -3.74
C ALA A 305 -7.26 -43.46 -2.73
N LEU A 306 -7.21 -42.18 -3.14
CA LEU A 306 -6.99 -41.07 -2.22
C LEU A 306 -8.13 -41.00 -1.20
N THR A 307 -7.75 -40.75 0.06
CA THR A 307 -8.70 -40.64 1.18
C THR A 307 -8.89 -39.20 1.66
N THR A 308 -7.98 -38.31 1.26
CA THR A 308 -7.98 -36.87 1.56
C THR A 308 -9.06 -36.11 0.80
N GLY A 309 -9.33 -36.52 -0.45
CA GLY A 309 -10.29 -35.88 -1.33
C GLY A 309 -10.49 -36.66 -2.63
N LEU A 310 -11.08 -35.99 -3.62
CA LEU A 310 -11.26 -36.54 -4.96
C LEU A 310 -10.06 -36.18 -5.84
N GLY A 311 -9.21 -37.16 -6.14
CA GLY A 311 -8.09 -36.98 -7.06
C GLY A 311 -8.55 -36.75 -8.49
N VAL A 312 -8.10 -35.66 -9.10
CA VAL A 312 -8.53 -35.26 -10.46
C VAL A 312 -7.41 -35.25 -11.49
N ARG A 313 -6.15 -35.09 -11.07
CA ARG A 313 -5.00 -35.02 -11.99
C ARG A 313 -3.69 -35.37 -11.31
N ILE A 314 -2.76 -35.93 -12.06
CA ILE A 314 -1.35 -36.12 -11.68
C ILE A 314 -0.47 -35.26 -12.59
N HIS A 315 0.55 -34.63 -12.03
CA HIS A 315 1.64 -33.96 -12.72
C HIS A 315 2.94 -34.75 -12.49
N ARG A 316 3.42 -35.40 -13.55
CA ARG A 316 4.63 -36.23 -13.56
C ARG A 316 5.57 -35.75 -14.65
N ASP A 317 6.79 -35.36 -14.29
CA ASP A 317 7.83 -34.88 -15.22
C ASP A 317 7.32 -33.79 -16.20
N GLY A 318 6.46 -32.89 -15.72
CA GLY A 318 5.87 -31.81 -16.52
C GLY A 318 4.68 -32.22 -17.39
N THR A 319 4.29 -33.50 -17.39
CA THR A 319 3.13 -34.02 -18.12
C THR A 319 1.93 -34.12 -17.18
N ALA A 320 0.76 -33.70 -17.66
CA ALA A 320 -0.51 -33.84 -16.94
C ALA A 320 -1.19 -35.15 -17.35
N ILE A 321 -1.47 -36.02 -16.38
CA ILE A 321 -2.16 -37.31 -16.55
C ILE A 321 -3.56 -37.18 -15.95
N GLY A 322 -4.59 -37.40 -16.76
CA GLY A 322 -5.99 -37.39 -16.32
C GLY A 322 -6.35 -38.58 -15.43
N PHE A 323 -7.34 -38.40 -14.56
CA PHE A 323 -7.81 -39.46 -13.65
C PHE A 323 -8.36 -40.72 -14.35
N TRP A 324 -8.69 -40.63 -15.64
CA TRP A 324 -9.18 -41.72 -16.49
C TRP A 324 -8.07 -42.44 -17.29
N GLU A 325 -6.85 -41.92 -17.26
CA GLU A 325 -5.73 -42.48 -18.01
C GLU A 325 -5.05 -43.61 -17.23
N LYS A 326 -4.44 -44.57 -17.94
CA LYS A 326 -3.72 -45.69 -17.31
C LYS A 326 -2.62 -45.23 -16.35
N GLY A 327 -1.99 -44.07 -16.61
CA GLY A 327 -0.99 -43.49 -15.73
C GLY A 327 -1.52 -43.14 -14.33
N ALA A 328 -2.84 -42.99 -14.17
CA ALA A 328 -3.46 -42.73 -12.88
C ALA A 328 -3.72 -43.98 -12.03
N GLU A 329 -3.48 -45.18 -12.57
CA GLU A 329 -3.64 -46.45 -11.83
C GLU A 329 -2.52 -46.67 -10.80
N ARG A 330 -1.40 -45.94 -10.91
CA ARG A 330 -0.26 -46.08 -10.02
C ARG A 330 0.46 -44.76 -9.79
N LEU A 331 0.32 -44.23 -8.58
CA LEU A 331 1.07 -43.07 -8.11
C LEU A 331 2.55 -43.43 -7.89
N GLU A 332 3.42 -42.51 -8.28
CA GLU A 332 4.87 -42.64 -8.17
C GLU A 332 5.45 -41.64 -7.16
N PRO A 333 6.61 -41.95 -6.57
CA PRO A 333 7.33 -40.97 -5.77
C PRO A 333 7.60 -39.71 -6.60
N ARG A 334 7.37 -38.52 -6.02
CA ARG A 334 7.52 -37.18 -6.65
C ARG A 334 6.41 -36.76 -7.60
N ASP A 335 5.38 -37.57 -7.79
CA ASP A 335 4.15 -37.08 -8.42
C ASP A 335 3.57 -35.90 -7.61
N ARG A 336 3.17 -34.84 -8.30
CA ARG A 336 2.26 -33.82 -7.73
C ARG A 336 0.84 -34.18 -8.14
N ILE A 337 -0.05 -34.24 -7.17
CA ILE A 337 -1.46 -34.52 -7.41
C ILE A 337 -2.32 -33.30 -7.17
N VAL A 338 -3.36 -33.18 -7.97
CA VAL A 338 -4.44 -32.21 -7.77
C VAL A 338 -5.66 -32.97 -7.28
N GLU A 339 -6.19 -32.55 -6.16
CA GLU A 339 -7.39 -33.11 -5.56
C GLU A 339 -8.41 -32.01 -5.21
N ILE A 340 -9.69 -32.39 -5.22
CA ILE A 340 -10.79 -31.57 -4.72
C ILE A 340 -11.10 -32.02 -3.30
N VAL A 341 -10.98 -31.09 -2.36
CA VAL A 341 -11.27 -31.33 -0.93
C VAL A 341 -12.42 -30.43 -0.47
N PRO A 342 -13.21 -30.82 0.55
CA PRO A 342 -14.17 -29.93 1.18
C PRO A 342 -13.45 -28.72 1.80
N ALA A 343 -13.97 -27.51 1.56
CA ALA A 343 -13.42 -26.31 2.15
C ALA A 343 -13.63 -26.32 3.68
N GLY A 344 -12.55 -26.06 4.44
CA GLY A 344 -12.60 -25.98 5.91
C GLY A 344 -12.13 -27.21 6.68
N ARG A 345 -11.66 -28.28 6.02
CA ARG A 345 -10.84 -29.31 6.69
C ARG A 345 -9.40 -28.80 6.79
N PRO A 346 -8.82 -28.63 7.99
CA PRO A 346 -7.39 -28.41 8.09
C PRO A 346 -6.68 -29.67 7.58
N SER A 347 -5.66 -29.46 6.74
CA SER A 347 -4.71 -30.48 6.29
C SER A 347 -3.96 -31.11 7.45
#